data_AF-A0A7G8XBG2-F1
#
_entry.id   AF-A0A7G8XBG2-F1
#
_cell.length_a   1.000
_cell.length_b   1.000
_cell.length_c   1.000
_cell.angle_alpha   90.00
_cell.angle_beta   90.00
_cell.angle_gamma   90.00
#
_symmetry.space_group_name_H-M   'P 1'
#
loop_
_entity.id
_entity.type
_entity.pdbx_description
1 polymer ?
#
loop_
_entity_poly.entity_id
_entity_poly.type
_entity_poly.pdbx_seq_one_letter_code
_entity_poly.pdbx_strand_id
1 'polypeptide(L)'
;MKKYTKHMKNEKGMTLIELLAVIVIIAIIAAIAVPAIGGIINNSRDKAVLADASNILAGAKIANVDGACTVEATGNVKCSQEQLKGHVENVKATAGVYSASYDAAGKIWTVVYPLISGIKNDKYKVTGDITEAKLNAAMEGNSTPVTGG
;
A
#
# COMPACT_ATOMS: atom_id res chain seq x y z
N MET A 1 7.65 52.11 49.18
CA MET A 1 6.32 52.07 48.52
C MET A 1 6.47 51.41 47.16
N LYS A 2 5.97 50.18 46.97
CA LYS A 2 6.09 49.44 45.70
C LYS A 2 4.89 49.78 44.82
N LYS A 3 5.14 50.44 43.68
CA LYS A 3 4.14 50.74 42.66
C LYS A 3 3.81 49.45 41.88
N TYR A 4 2.59 48.97 42.00
CA TYR A 4 2.04 47.91 41.15
C TYR A 4 1.60 48.55 39.83
N THR A 5 2.39 48.35 38.77
CA THR A 5 2.04 48.74 37.40
C THR A 5 0.98 47.77 36.87
N LYS A 6 -0.27 48.23 36.85
CA LYS A 6 -1.41 47.50 36.27
C LYS A 6 -1.29 47.55 34.74
N HIS A 7 -0.76 46.47 34.14
CA HIS A 7 -0.87 46.27 32.70
C HIS A 7 -2.34 45.96 32.35
N MET A 8 -3.08 46.97 31.88
CA MET A 8 -4.38 46.76 31.26
C MET A 8 -4.14 46.07 29.91
N LYS A 9 -4.23 44.73 29.89
CA LYS A 9 -4.26 43.96 28.65
C LYS A 9 -5.55 44.30 27.91
N ASN A 10 -5.40 44.91 26.74
CA ASN A 10 -6.49 45.27 25.86
C ASN A 10 -6.96 44.00 25.13
N GLU A 11 -7.71 43.15 25.83
CA GLU A 11 -8.39 41.98 25.25
C GLU A 11 -9.53 42.48 24.36
N LYS A 12 -9.20 43.01 23.18
CA LYS A 12 -10.18 43.22 22.11
C LYS A 12 -10.64 41.83 21.68
N GLY A 13 -11.70 41.34 22.31
CA GLY A 13 -12.30 40.05 21.97
C GLY A 13 -12.74 40.05 20.51
N MET A 14 -12.39 38.99 19.78
CA MET A 14 -12.96 38.74 18.46
C MET A 14 -14.48 38.65 18.58
N THR A 15 -15.18 39.23 17.62
CA THR A 15 -16.64 39.17 17.59
C THR A 15 -17.08 37.77 17.17
N LEU A 16 -18.24 37.32 17.68
CA LEU A 16 -18.78 35.99 17.31
C LEU A 16 -19.01 35.86 15.80
N ILE A 17 -19.31 36.97 15.11
CA ILE A 17 -19.54 36.97 13.66
C ILE A 17 -18.25 36.70 12.86
N GLU A 18 -17.10 37.20 13.32
CA GLU A 18 -15.81 36.94 12.69
C GLU A 18 -15.44 35.45 12.81
N LEU A 19 -15.66 34.86 14.00
CA LEU A 19 -15.45 33.42 14.18
C LEU A 19 -16.43 32.58 13.37
N LEU A 20 -17.68 33.02 13.23
CA LEU A 20 -18.69 32.33 12.44
C LEU A 20 -18.31 32.28 10.96
N ALA A 21 -17.85 33.41 10.39
CA ALA A 21 -17.45 33.48 8.98
C ALA A 21 -16.31 32.48 8.66
N VAL A 22 -15.34 32.32 9.57
CA VAL A 22 -14.22 31.38 9.40
C VAL A 22 -14.71 29.92 9.40
N ILE A 23 -15.59 29.56 10.34
CA ILE A 23 -16.12 28.19 10.42
C ILE A 23 -16.91 27.83 9.15
N VAL A 24 -17.69 28.78 8.61
CA VAL A 24 -18.42 28.58 7.35
C VAL A 24 -17.47 28.29 6.19
N ILE A 25 -16.38 29.05 6.06
CA ILE A 25 -15.38 28.82 5.01
C ILE A 25 -14.71 27.46 5.17
N ILE A 26 -14.30 27.09 6.40
CA ILE A 26 -13.69 25.78 6.68
C ILE A 26 -14.69 24.64 6.37
N ALA A 27 -15.97 24.82 6.68
CA ALA A 27 -17.00 23.81 6.41
C ALA A 27 -17.17 23.55 4.90
N ILE A 28 -17.16 24.60 4.08
CA ILE A 28 -17.24 24.46 2.62
C ILE A 28 -16.01 23.74 2.06
N ILE A 29 -14.81 24.13 2.51
CA ILE A 29 -13.56 23.48 2.08
C ILE A 29 -13.54 22.00 2.51
N ALA A 30 -13.90 21.72 3.76
CA ALA A 30 -13.92 20.37 4.31
C ALA A 30 -14.91 19.46 3.57
N ALA A 31 -16.07 19.97 3.15
CA ALA A 31 -17.07 19.22 2.41
C ALA A 31 -16.53 18.62 1.10
N ILE A 32 -15.65 19.34 0.40
CA ILE A 32 -15.03 18.88 -0.86
C ILE A 32 -13.74 18.10 -0.58
N ALA A 33 -12.93 18.55 0.37
CA ALA A 33 -11.61 17.99 0.63
C ALA A 33 -11.66 16.58 1.23
N VAL A 34 -12.56 16.31 2.18
CA VAL A 34 -12.65 15.01 2.88
C VAL A 34 -12.89 13.83 1.91
N PRO A 35 -13.91 13.84 1.04
CA PRO A 35 -14.13 12.72 0.11
C PRO A 35 -12.99 12.58 -0.90
N ALA A 36 -12.40 13.68 -1.38
CA ALA A 36 -11.29 13.65 -2.32
C ALA A 36 -10.03 13.01 -1.71
N ILE A 37 -9.66 13.41 -0.49
CA ILE A 37 -8.50 12.86 0.23
C ILE A 37 -8.71 11.37 0.56
N GLY A 38 -9.93 10.97 0.93
CA GLY A 38 -10.26 9.55 1.18
C GLY A 38 -9.99 8.65 -0.03
N GLY A 39 -10.38 9.10 -1.24
CA GLY A 39 -10.11 8.37 -2.48
C GLY A 39 -8.61 8.25 -2.79
N ILE A 40 -7.85 9.33 -2.61
CA ILE A 40 -6.39 9.33 -2.81
C ILE A 40 -5.71 8.37 -1.84
N ILE A 41 -6.07 8.41 -0.55
CA ILE A 41 -5.51 7.51 0.47
C ILE A 41 -5.77 6.04 0.12
N ASN A 42 -6.99 5.69 -0.28
CA ASN A 42 -7.33 4.31 -0.67
C ASN A 42 -6.49 3.85 -1.87
N ASN A 43 -6.36 4.70 -2.90
CA ASN A 43 -5.52 4.39 -4.06
C ASN A 43 -4.03 4.21 -3.68
N SER A 44 -3.51 5.06 -2.78
CA SER A 44 -2.14 4.92 -2.27
C SER A 44 -1.95 3.63 -1.48
N ARG A 45 -2.94 3.22 -0.70
CA ARG A 45 -2.91 1.94 0.05
C ARG A 45 -2.95 0.74 -0.87
N ASP A 46 -3.82 0.74 -1.88
CA ASP A 46 -3.91 -0.34 -2.86
C ASP A 46 -2.59 -0.49 -3.64
N LYS A 47 -2.00 0.62 -4.08
CA LYS A 47 -0.68 0.62 -4.73
C LYS A 47 0.45 0.15 -3.80
N ALA A 48 0.40 0.50 -2.51
CA ALA A 48 1.39 0.01 -1.55
C ALA A 48 1.33 -1.52 -1.40
N VAL A 49 0.12 -2.10 -1.38
CA VAL A 49 -0.06 -3.56 -1.34
C VAL A 49 0.50 -4.24 -2.60
N LEU A 50 0.28 -3.65 -3.78
CA LEU A 50 0.88 -4.15 -5.02
C LEU A 50 2.41 -4.03 -5.02
N ALA A 51 2.95 -2.91 -4.52
CA ALA A 51 4.39 -2.71 -4.41
C ALA A 51 5.05 -3.70 -3.44
N ASP A 52 4.42 -3.99 -2.29
CA ASP A 52 4.86 -5.04 -1.36
C ASP A 52 4.95 -6.40 -2.07
N ALA A 53 3.94 -6.74 -2.88
CA ALA A 53 3.93 -7.99 -3.64
C ALA A 53 5.05 -8.04 -4.69
N SER A 54 5.32 -6.93 -5.38
CA SER A 54 6.46 -6.83 -6.31
C SER A 54 7.79 -6.99 -5.59
N ASN A 55 7.91 -6.41 -4.39
CA ASN A 55 9.10 -6.56 -3.55
C ASN A 55 9.31 -8.02 -3.12
N ILE A 56 8.24 -8.71 -2.71
CA ILE A 56 8.30 -10.15 -2.40
C ILE A 56 8.80 -10.95 -3.61
N LEU A 57 8.29 -10.64 -4.81
CA LEU A 57 8.68 -11.35 -6.03
C LEU A 57 10.16 -11.12 -6.38
N ALA A 58 10.63 -9.88 -6.28
CA ALA A 58 12.03 -9.53 -6.50
C ALA A 58 12.93 -10.22 -5.46
N GLY A 59 12.56 -10.16 -4.19
CA GLY A 59 13.28 -10.84 -3.11
C GLY A 59 13.33 -12.35 -3.30
N ALA A 60 12.26 -12.97 -3.80
CA ALA A 60 12.24 -14.40 -4.10
C ALA A 60 13.16 -14.81 -5.24
N LYS A 61 13.29 -13.98 -6.28
CA LYS A 61 14.26 -14.21 -7.36
C LYS A 61 15.69 -14.19 -6.82
N ILE A 62 16.01 -13.24 -5.94
CA ILE A 62 17.32 -13.14 -5.30
C ILE A 62 17.55 -14.33 -4.35
N ALA A 63 16.58 -14.64 -3.49
CA ALA A 63 16.65 -15.76 -2.56
C ALA A 63 16.84 -17.11 -3.28
N ASN A 64 16.24 -17.28 -4.46
CA ASN A 64 16.46 -18.46 -5.28
C ASN A 64 17.88 -18.53 -5.84
N VAL A 65 18.45 -17.41 -6.29
CA VAL A 65 19.85 -17.34 -6.75
C VAL A 65 20.82 -17.66 -5.61
N ASP A 66 20.51 -17.21 -4.39
CA ASP A 66 21.29 -17.50 -3.19
C ASP A 66 21.10 -18.93 -2.65
N GLY A 67 20.20 -19.72 -3.25
CA GLY A 67 19.89 -21.08 -2.83
C GLY A 67 19.08 -21.19 -1.54
N ALA A 68 18.44 -20.10 -1.09
CA ALA A 68 17.63 -20.08 0.13
C ALA A 68 16.24 -20.72 -0.07
N CYS A 69 15.74 -20.76 -1.31
CA CYS A 69 14.43 -21.35 -1.64
C CYS A 69 14.50 -22.86 -1.85
N THR A 70 13.37 -23.54 -1.66
CA THR A 70 13.24 -24.98 -1.90
C THR A 70 13.05 -25.25 -3.38
N VAL A 71 13.92 -26.09 -3.96
CA VAL A 71 13.82 -26.53 -5.35
C VAL A 71 13.29 -27.97 -5.40
N GLU A 72 12.18 -28.17 -6.10
CA GLU A 72 11.56 -29.48 -6.29
C GLU A 72 12.27 -30.27 -7.42
N ALA A 73 12.12 -31.59 -7.43
CA ALA A 73 12.71 -32.45 -8.47
C ALA A 73 12.21 -32.11 -9.90
N THR A 74 11.06 -31.44 -10.00
CA THR A 74 10.46 -30.92 -11.25
C THR A 74 11.11 -29.63 -11.74
N GLY A 75 12.03 -29.03 -10.97
CA GLY A 75 12.63 -27.73 -11.25
C GLY A 75 11.81 -26.54 -10.75
N ASN A 76 10.64 -26.78 -10.15
CA ASN A 76 9.84 -25.74 -9.52
C ASN A 76 10.53 -25.21 -8.27
N VAL A 77 10.31 -23.93 -7.95
CA VAL A 77 10.86 -23.29 -6.76
C VAL A 77 9.73 -22.83 -5.84
N LYS A 78 9.91 -23.03 -4.53
CA LYS A 78 9.04 -22.53 -3.47
C LYS A 78 9.86 -21.74 -2.46
N CYS A 79 9.48 -20.49 -2.22
CA CYS A 79 10.09 -19.62 -1.21
C CYS A 79 9.02 -19.27 -0.16
N SER A 80 9.18 -19.75 1.07
CA SER A 80 8.33 -19.38 2.21
C SER A 80 8.71 -18.02 2.77
N GLN A 81 7.83 -17.45 3.60
CA GLN A 81 8.11 -16.21 4.32
C GLN A 81 9.42 -16.27 5.12
N GLU A 82 9.72 -17.38 5.81
CA GLU A 82 10.94 -17.55 6.58
C GLU A 82 12.19 -17.47 5.71
N GLN A 83 12.15 -18.11 4.54
CA GLN A 83 13.25 -18.11 3.57
C GLN A 83 13.47 -16.72 2.98
N LEU A 84 12.42 -15.90 2.92
CA LEU A 84 12.47 -14.55 2.36
C LEU A 84 12.85 -13.46 3.37
N LYS A 85 12.94 -13.75 4.67
CA LYS A 85 13.22 -12.74 5.72
C LYS A 85 14.50 -11.92 5.48
N GLY A 86 15.50 -12.50 4.82
CA GLY A 86 16.76 -11.81 4.50
C GLY A 86 16.75 -11.04 3.18
N HIS A 87 15.66 -11.15 2.40
CA HIS A 87 15.58 -10.69 1.01
C HIS A 87 14.45 -9.70 0.76
N VAL A 88 13.54 -9.52 1.73
CA VAL A 88 12.41 -8.61 1.64
C VAL A 88 12.31 -7.78 2.92
N GLU A 89 12.04 -6.49 2.76
CA GLU A 89 11.94 -5.55 3.87
C GLU A 89 10.57 -4.87 3.92
N ASN A 90 10.12 -4.53 5.13
CA ASN A 90 8.95 -3.68 5.39
C ASN A 90 7.61 -4.15 4.80
N VAL A 91 7.50 -5.44 4.45
CA VAL A 91 6.25 -6.04 3.96
C VAL A 91 5.25 -6.17 5.12
N LYS A 92 4.06 -5.55 4.99
CA LYS A 92 3.02 -5.61 6.01
C LYS A 92 2.31 -6.97 6.05
N ALA A 93 2.82 -7.90 6.83
CA ALA A 93 2.15 -9.17 7.10
C ALA A 93 1.22 -9.06 8.32
N THR A 94 0.04 -8.45 8.19
CA THR A 94 -0.93 -8.36 9.31
C THR A 94 -1.91 -9.54 9.40
N ALA A 95 -1.90 -10.52 8.49
CA ALA A 95 -2.78 -11.70 8.65
C ALA A 95 -2.42 -12.96 7.86
N GLY A 96 -1.23 -13.10 7.28
CA GLY A 96 -0.93 -14.35 6.60
C GLY A 96 0.47 -14.46 6.04
N VAL A 97 0.87 -15.73 5.91
CA VAL A 97 2.13 -16.16 5.30
C VAL A 97 2.14 -15.67 3.86
N TYR A 98 3.14 -14.86 3.50
CA TYR A 98 3.43 -14.60 2.09
C TYR A 98 4.41 -15.64 1.56
N SER A 99 4.33 -15.93 0.27
CA SER A 99 5.26 -16.84 -0.39
C SER A 99 5.42 -16.46 -1.85
N ALA A 100 6.46 -17.00 -2.47
CA ALA A 100 6.67 -16.91 -3.90
C ALA A 100 6.93 -18.31 -4.46
N SER A 101 6.50 -18.54 -5.69
CA SER A 101 6.72 -19.79 -6.42
C SER A 101 7.21 -19.51 -7.82
N TYR A 102 8.08 -20.37 -8.33
CA TYR A 102 8.46 -20.42 -9.73
C TYR A 102 7.96 -21.72 -10.34
N ASP A 103 7.23 -21.61 -11.45
CA ASP A 103 6.88 -22.74 -12.30
C ASP A 103 7.89 -22.85 -13.44
N ALA A 104 8.61 -23.98 -13.49
CA ALA A 104 9.63 -24.24 -14.51
C ALA A 104 9.02 -24.49 -15.90
N ALA A 105 7.79 -25.02 -15.97
CA ALA A 105 7.12 -25.29 -17.24
C ALA A 105 6.70 -23.99 -17.93
N GLY A 106 6.01 -23.11 -17.20
CA GLY A 106 5.60 -21.79 -17.69
C GLY A 106 6.73 -20.76 -17.70
N LYS A 107 7.82 -20.98 -16.95
CA LYS A 107 8.88 -19.98 -16.65
C LYS A 107 8.30 -18.73 -15.99
N ILE A 108 7.32 -18.91 -15.11
CA ILE A 108 6.55 -17.82 -14.49
C ILE A 108 6.81 -17.81 -12.99
N TRP A 109 7.03 -16.60 -12.46
CA TRP A 109 7.03 -16.35 -11.03
C TRP A 109 5.65 -15.88 -10.57
N THR A 110 5.16 -16.47 -9.49
CA THR A 110 3.87 -16.17 -8.87
C THR A 110 4.07 -15.83 -7.39
N VAL A 111 3.41 -14.78 -6.91
CA VAL A 111 3.42 -14.39 -5.50
C VAL A 111 2.09 -14.70 -4.83
N VAL A 112 2.14 -15.13 -3.58
CA VAL A 112 0.98 -15.23 -2.69
C VAL A 112 1.14 -14.17 -1.62
N TYR A 113 0.31 -13.14 -1.68
CA TYR A 113 0.24 -12.08 -0.65
C TYR A 113 -1.23 -11.80 -0.29
N PRO A 114 -1.69 -12.19 0.91
CA PRO A 114 -3.12 -12.16 1.26
C PRO A 114 -3.78 -10.78 1.15
N LEU A 115 -3.03 -9.70 1.38
CA LEU A 115 -3.58 -8.34 1.35
C LEU A 115 -4.04 -7.90 -0.05
N ILE A 116 -3.54 -8.52 -1.13
CA ILE A 116 -3.97 -8.23 -2.50
C ILE A 116 -5.47 -8.52 -2.68
N SER A 117 -5.98 -9.56 -2.03
CA SER A 117 -7.41 -9.91 -2.09
C SER A 117 -8.32 -8.83 -1.48
N GLY A 118 -7.77 -7.97 -0.62
CA GLY A 118 -8.46 -6.85 0.00
C GLY A 118 -8.62 -5.62 -0.89
N ILE A 119 -7.94 -5.57 -2.04
CA ILE A 119 -8.04 -4.44 -2.99
C ILE A 119 -9.43 -4.47 -3.64
N LYS A 120 -10.23 -3.44 -3.34
CA LYS A 120 -11.59 -3.29 -3.87
C LYS A 120 -11.66 -2.45 -5.13
N ASN A 121 -10.66 -1.62 -5.39
CA ASN A 121 -10.63 -0.76 -6.56
C ASN A 121 -10.33 -1.60 -7.81
N ASP A 122 -11.28 -1.65 -8.74
CA ASP A 122 -11.17 -2.42 -9.99
C ASP A 122 -9.97 -2.03 -10.85
N LYS A 123 -9.43 -0.83 -10.67
CA LYS A 123 -8.22 -0.34 -11.34
C LYS A 123 -6.94 -1.08 -10.91
N TYR A 124 -6.91 -1.57 -9.67
CA TYR A 124 -5.74 -2.15 -9.01
C TYR A 124 -5.94 -3.62 -8.63
N LYS A 125 -7.14 -4.16 -8.87
CA LYS A 125 -7.54 -5.50 -8.45
C LYS A 125 -6.86 -6.56 -9.32
N VAL A 126 -6.16 -7.48 -8.67
CA VAL A 126 -5.52 -8.63 -9.35
C VAL A 126 -6.16 -9.93 -8.86
N THR A 127 -6.49 -10.82 -9.79
CA THR A 127 -7.14 -12.11 -9.50
C THR A 127 -6.40 -13.28 -10.15
N GLY A 128 -6.59 -14.48 -9.58
CA GLY A 128 -5.90 -15.70 -9.99
C GLY A 128 -4.42 -15.68 -9.61
N ASP A 129 -3.59 -16.36 -10.40
CA ASP A 129 -2.13 -16.36 -10.20
C ASP A 129 -1.58 -14.94 -10.37
N ILE A 130 -0.95 -14.45 -9.31
CA ILE A 130 -0.39 -13.11 -9.24
C ILE A 130 1.03 -13.13 -9.81
N THR A 131 1.14 -12.85 -11.10
CA THR A 131 2.42 -12.81 -11.83
C THR A 131 3.00 -11.40 -11.89
N GLU A 132 4.29 -11.28 -12.21
CA GLU A 132 4.95 -9.97 -12.41
C GLU A 132 4.24 -9.09 -13.45
N ALA A 133 3.81 -9.69 -14.56
CA ALA A 133 3.09 -8.98 -15.61
C ALA A 133 1.76 -8.39 -15.10
N LYS A 134 1.00 -9.16 -14.31
CA LYS A 134 -0.26 -8.69 -13.72
C LYS A 134 -0.02 -7.62 -12.64
N LEU A 135 1.05 -7.74 -11.86
CA LEU A 135 1.44 -6.73 -10.87
C LEU A 135 1.81 -5.40 -11.54
N ASN A 136 2.63 -5.45 -12.60
CA ASN A 136 3.03 -4.26 -13.34
C ASN A 136 1.81 -3.58 -13.99
N ALA A 137 0.94 -4.36 -14.65
CA ALA A 137 -0.30 -3.85 -15.21
C ALA A 137 -1.20 -3.21 -14.14
N ALA A 138 -1.31 -3.82 -12.96
CA ALA A 138 -2.09 -3.27 -11.85
C ALA A 138 -1.46 -2.00 -11.27
N MET A 139 -0.13 -1.89 -11.17
CA MET A 139 0.56 -0.67 -10.70
C MET A 139 0.32 0.53 -11.61
N GLU A 140 0.23 0.30 -12.93
CA GLU A 140 -0.15 1.29 -13.93
C GLU A 140 -1.65 1.60 -13.91
N GLY A 141 -2.43 0.77 -13.21
CA GLY A 141 -3.87 0.91 -13.10
C GLY A 141 -4.62 0.43 -14.33
N ASN A 142 -4.06 -0.56 -15.01
CA ASN A 142 -4.64 -1.28 -16.12
C ASN A 142 -4.76 -2.76 -15.75
N SER A 143 -5.27 -3.07 -14.56
CA SER A 143 -5.38 -4.44 -14.04
C SER A 143 -6.40 -5.31 -14.78
N THR A 144 -6.71 -5.02 -16.05
CA THR A 144 -7.46 -5.94 -16.90
C THR A 144 -6.79 -7.32 -16.83
N PRO A 145 -7.60 -8.40 -16.82
CA PRO A 145 -7.06 -9.73 -16.68
C PRO A 145 -6.05 -9.90 -17.82
N VAL A 146 -4.80 -10.23 -17.48
CA VAL A 146 -3.90 -10.86 -18.45
C VAL A 146 -4.56 -12.19 -18.79
N THR A 147 -5.53 -12.15 -19.69
CA THR A 147 -6.06 -13.28 -20.43
C THR A 147 -5.04 -13.56 -21.51
N GLY A 148 -4.42 -14.73 -21.46
CA GLY A 148 -3.72 -15.28 -22.61
C GLY A 148 -2.52 -16.14 -22.23
N GLY A 149 -2.67 -17.45 -22.38
CA GLY A 149 -1.62 -18.46 -22.29
C GLY A 149 -2.16 -19.77 -21.75
#